data_AF-A0AAW2U8P5-F1
#
_entry.id   AF-A0AAW2U8P5-F1
#
_cell.length_a   1.000
_cell.length_b   1.000
_cell.length_c   1.000
_cell.angle_alpha   90.00
_cell.angle_beta   90.00
_cell.angle_gamma   90.00
#
_symmetry.space_group_name_H-M   'P 1'
#
loop_
_entity.id
_entity.type
_entity.pdbx_description
1 polymer ?
#
loop_
_entity_poly.entity_id
_entity_poly.type
_entity_poly.pdbx_seq_one_letter_code
_entity_poly.pdbx_strand_id
1 'polypeptide(L)'
;MGTPGMDLISLGLVDADKIPKYELTVEDGRRLAKEYSRVLMRKHRARQAAESTLLRLKKEAIEALPEDLKAAALVPDLTPFPVNRFMATLTPPIEGYIEKINEAARKSAAKEKLR
;
A
#
# COMPACT_ATOMS: atom_id res chain seq x y z
N MET A 1 -11.14 -16.86 -3.35
CA MET A 1 -12.60 -17.10 -3.29
C MET A 1 -13.02 -16.84 -1.85
N GLY A 2 -14.12 -16.11 -1.63
CA GLY A 2 -14.56 -15.67 -0.30
C GLY A 2 -15.09 -16.81 0.57
N THR A 3 -15.36 -16.51 1.84
CA THR A 3 -15.95 -17.44 2.81
C THR A 3 -17.36 -17.84 2.36
N PRO A 4 -17.70 -19.14 2.28
CA PRO A 4 -19.02 -19.57 1.83
C PRO A 4 -20.15 -18.95 2.68
N GLY A 5 -21.13 -18.33 2.04
CA GLY A 5 -22.30 -17.74 2.70
C GLY A 5 -22.15 -16.28 3.16
N MET A 6 -20.96 -15.68 3.03
CA MET A 6 -20.71 -14.25 3.30
C MET A 6 -20.75 -13.37 2.04
N ASP A 7 -21.14 -13.93 0.91
CA ASP A 7 -21.29 -13.17 -0.33
C ASP A 7 -22.47 -12.20 -0.22
N LEU A 8 -22.32 -11.01 -0.80
CA LEU A 8 -23.31 -9.92 -0.72
C LEU A 8 -24.71 -10.33 -1.24
N ILE A 9 -24.76 -11.33 -2.13
CA ILE A 9 -25.99 -11.92 -2.65
C ILE A 9 -26.65 -12.79 -1.58
N SER A 10 -25.90 -13.68 -0.93
CA SER A 10 -26.37 -14.57 0.13
C SER A 10 -26.85 -13.81 1.36
N LEU A 11 -26.27 -12.62 1.61
CA LEU A 11 -26.67 -11.71 2.68
C LEU A 11 -27.89 -10.85 2.33
N GLY A 12 -28.47 -10.99 1.13
CA GLY A 12 -29.66 -10.23 0.71
C GLY A 12 -29.42 -8.74 0.49
N LEU A 13 -28.16 -8.29 0.45
CA LEU A 13 -27.78 -6.89 0.23
C LEU A 13 -27.81 -6.53 -1.27
N VAL A 14 -27.66 -7.52 -2.15
CA VAL A 14 -27.65 -7.34 -3.60
C VAL A 14 -28.58 -8.36 -4.25
N ASP A 15 -29.60 -7.86 -4.95
CA ASP A 15 -30.49 -8.69 -5.77
C ASP A 15 -29.72 -9.24 -6.97
N ALA A 16 -29.59 -10.56 -7.06
CA ALA A 16 -28.90 -11.23 -8.16
C ALA A 16 -29.47 -10.85 -9.55
N ASP A 17 -30.79 -10.65 -9.63
CA ASP A 17 -31.50 -10.35 -10.88
C ASP A 17 -31.26 -8.91 -11.38
N LYS A 18 -30.84 -7.99 -10.50
CA LYS A 18 -30.55 -6.59 -10.85
C LYS A 18 -29.08 -6.37 -11.22
N ILE A 19 -28.24 -7.39 -11.13
CA ILE A 19 -26.83 -7.27 -11.48
C ILE A 19 -26.72 -7.13 -13.00
N PRO A 20 -26.21 -6.00 -13.53
CA PRO A 20 -26.02 -5.85 -14.97
C PRO A 20 -25.03 -6.91 -15.45
N LYS A 21 -25.49 -7.77 -16.36
CA LYS A 21 -24.66 -8.78 -17.03
C LYS A 21 -23.95 -8.09 -18.19
N TYR A 22 -22.64 -7.93 -18.06
CA TYR A 22 -21.81 -7.44 -19.16
C TYR A 22 -21.31 -8.62 -19.99
N GLU A 23 -21.66 -8.63 -21.27
CA GLU A 23 -21.12 -9.60 -22.23
C GLU A 23 -19.70 -9.17 -22.61
N LEU A 24 -18.70 -9.77 -21.95
CA LEU A 24 -17.32 -9.66 -22.41
C LEU A 24 -17.11 -10.72 -23.48
N THR A 25 -16.78 -10.31 -24.70
CA THR A 25 -16.39 -11.27 -25.73
C THR A 25 -15.12 -12.01 -25.30
N VAL A 26 -15.01 -13.30 -25.65
CA VAL A 26 -13.82 -14.10 -25.32
C VAL A 26 -12.54 -13.46 -25.88
N GLU A 27 -12.65 -12.78 -27.02
CA GLU A 27 -11.56 -12.06 -27.68
C GLU A 27 -11.09 -10.84 -26.87
N ASP A 28 -12.03 -10.03 -26.37
CA ASP A 28 -11.70 -8.87 -25.54
C ASP A 28 -11.05 -9.29 -24.22
N GLY A 29 -11.56 -10.35 -23.59
CA GLY A 29 -10.95 -10.91 -22.38
C GLY A 29 -9.51 -11.36 -22.61
N ARG A 30 -9.24 -12.08 -23.71
CA ARG A 30 -7.87 -12.53 -24.08
C ARG A 30 -6.95 -11.34 -24.37
N ARG A 31 -7.46 -10.31 -25.05
CA ARG A 31 -6.70 -9.09 -25.36
C ARG A 31 -6.31 -8.34 -24.10
N LEU A 32 -7.25 -8.10 -23.19
CA LEU A 32 -7.01 -7.39 -21.93
C LEU A 32 -6.02 -8.13 -21.02
N ALA A 33 -6.16 -9.45 -20.90
CA ALA A 33 -5.25 -10.27 -20.09
C ALA A 33 -3.81 -10.25 -20.62
N LYS A 34 -3.64 -10.30 -21.95
CA LYS A 34 -2.31 -10.22 -22.59
C LYS A 34 -1.66 -8.86 -22.36
N GLU A 35 -2.42 -7.79 -22.51
CA GLU A 35 -1.95 -6.42 -22.28
C GLU A 35 -1.58 -6.18 -20.81
N TYR A 36 -2.43 -6.60 -19.88
CA TYR A 36 -2.15 -6.52 -18.46
C TYR A 36 -0.84 -7.25 -18.10
N SER A 37 -0.69 -8.48 -18.57
CA SER A 37 0.52 -9.28 -18.35
C SER A 37 1.76 -8.59 -18.92
N ARG A 38 1.66 -8.00 -20.12
CA ARG A 38 2.74 -7.25 -20.77
C ARG A 38 3.17 -6.04 -19.94
N VAL A 39 2.21 -5.24 -19.45
CA VAL A 39 2.48 -4.06 -18.62
C VAL A 39 3.08 -4.46 -17.27
N LEU A 40 2.55 -5.51 -16.64
CA LEU A 40 3.05 -6.01 -15.36
C LEU A 40 4.51 -6.46 -15.47
N MET A 41 4.84 -7.21 -16.52
CA MET A 41 6.22 -7.66 -16.76
C MET A 41 7.16 -6.50 -17.08
N ARG A 42 6.69 -5.45 -17.77
CA ARG A 42 7.48 -4.22 -17.98
C ARG A 42 7.78 -3.53 -16.64
N LYS A 43 6.76 -3.35 -15.78
CA LYS A 43 6.92 -2.75 -14.44
C LYS A 43 7.89 -3.58 -13.58
N HIS A 44 7.77 -4.90 -13.62
CA HIS A 44 8.67 -5.79 -12.87
C HIS A 44 10.12 -5.63 -13.32
N ARG A 45 10.39 -5.66 -14.63
CA ARG A 45 11.75 -5.48 -15.15
C ARG A 45 12.33 -4.10 -14.81
N ALA A 46 11.52 -3.04 -14.91
CA ALA A 46 11.95 -1.69 -14.51
C ALA A 46 12.34 -1.63 -13.03
N ARG A 47 11.56 -2.27 -12.16
CA ARG A 47 11.88 -2.38 -10.73
C ARG A 47 13.18 -3.16 -10.49
N GLN A 48 13.34 -4.31 -11.13
CA GLN A 48 14.56 -5.13 -11.03
C GLN A 48 15.82 -4.37 -11.48
N ALA A 49 15.73 -3.62 -12.59
CA ALA A 49 16.82 -2.78 -13.07
C ALA A 49 17.18 -1.67 -12.07
N ALA A 50 16.17 -1.02 -11.48
CA ALA A 50 16.39 0.01 -10.47
C ALA A 50 17.02 -0.56 -9.18
N GLU A 51 16.50 -1.68 -8.67
CA GLU A 51 17.01 -2.33 -7.45
C GLU A 51 18.44 -2.85 -7.64
N SER A 52 18.74 -3.49 -8.76
CA SER A 52 20.10 -3.96 -9.08
C SER A 52 21.10 -2.81 -9.24
N THR A 53 20.69 -1.71 -9.89
CA THR A 53 21.52 -0.51 -10.03
C THR A 53 21.80 0.11 -8.66
N LEU A 54 20.78 0.24 -7.82
CA LEU A 54 20.91 0.76 -6.45
C LEU A 54 21.88 -0.11 -5.62
N LEU A 55 21.77 -1.43 -5.72
CA LEU A 55 22.67 -2.35 -5.02
C LEU A 55 24.12 -2.22 -5.49
N ARG A 56 24.35 -2.11 -6.80
CA ARG A 56 25.69 -1.90 -7.37
C ARG A 56 26.31 -0.59 -6.86
N LEU A 57 25.56 0.52 -6.98
CA LEU A 57 26.02 1.83 -6.52
C LEU A 57 26.25 1.85 -5.01
N LYS A 58 25.42 1.17 -4.21
CA LYS A 58 25.64 1.03 -2.77
C LYS A 58 26.99 0.37 -2.47
N LYS A 59 27.34 -0.71 -3.18
CA LYS A 59 28.62 -1.42 -2.98
C LYS A 59 29.81 -0.53 -3.38
N GLU A 60 29.73 0.13 -4.51
CA GLU A 60 30.77 1.07 -4.99
C GLU A 60 30.95 2.24 -4.00
N ALA A 61 29.86 2.76 -3.44
CA ALA A 61 29.91 3.82 -2.44
C ALA A 61 30.57 3.36 -1.13
N ILE A 62 30.30 2.13 -0.66
CA ILE A 62 30.94 1.57 0.53
C ILE A 62 32.44 1.36 0.29
N GLU A 63 32.84 0.91 -0.90
CA GLU A 63 34.25 0.69 -1.25
C GLU A 63 35.04 2.01 -1.30
N ALA A 64 34.39 3.11 -1.69
CA ALA A 64 35.01 4.44 -1.73
C ALA A 64 35.22 5.09 -0.35
N LEU A 65 34.73 4.48 0.74
CA LEU A 65 34.89 4.99 2.10
C LEU A 65 36.29 4.68 2.68
N PRO A 66 36.80 5.51 3.60
CA PRO A 66 37.95 5.16 4.44
C PRO A 66 37.71 3.88 5.25
N GLU A 67 38.78 3.13 5.55
CA GLU A 67 38.73 1.79 6.16
C GLU A 67 37.91 1.74 7.46
N ASP A 68 38.07 2.73 8.34
CA ASP A 68 37.34 2.81 9.62
C ASP A 68 35.81 2.92 9.42
N LEU A 69 35.38 3.71 8.42
CA LEU A 69 33.96 3.91 8.11
C LEU A 69 33.39 2.73 7.32
N LYS A 70 34.21 2.08 6.49
CA LYS A 70 33.84 0.88 5.73
C LYS A 70 33.49 -0.27 6.67
N ALA A 71 34.29 -0.48 7.72
CA ALA A 71 34.02 -1.50 8.74
C ALA A 71 32.66 -1.26 9.44
N ALA A 72 32.34 -0.01 9.79
CA ALA A 72 31.05 0.34 10.38
C ALA A 72 29.88 0.17 9.41
N ALA A 73 30.04 0.55 8.13
CA ALA A 73 28.99 0.49 7.11
C ALA A 73 28.61 -0.94 6.68
N LEU A 74 29.49 -1.93 6.91
CA LEU A 74 29.23 -3.35 6.60
C LEU A 74 28.31 -4.02 7.63
N VAL A 75 28.15 -3.45 8.81
CA VAL A 75 27.29 -4.00 9.86
C VAL A 75 25.81 -3.75 9.50
N PRO A 76 24.96 -4.79 9.44
CA PRO A 76 23.53 -4.61 9.20
C PRO A 76 22.86 -3.79 10.31
N ASP A 77 22.12 -2.75 9.92
CA ASP A 77 21.30 -1.97 10.84
C ASP A 77 20.01 -2.74 11.19
N LEU A 78 19.82 -3.01 12.48
CA LEU A 78 18.66 -3.70 13.05
C LEU A 78 17.66 -2.74 13.70
N THR A 79 17.84 -1.43 13.53
CA THR A 79 16.85 -0.45 14.00
C THR A 79 15.50 -0.70 13.32
N PRO A 80 14.40 -0.74 14.09
CA PRO A 80 13.09 -0.99 13.51
C PRO A 80 12.67 0.17 12.60
N PHE A 81 11.91 -0.13 11.56
CA PHE A 81 11.34 0.91 10.72
C PHE A 81 10.46 1.88 11.54
N PRO A 82 10.46 3.18 11.22
CA PRO A 82 9.62 4.16 11.93
C PRO A 82 8.14 3.76 11.90
N VAL A 83 7.51 3.73 13.07
CA VAL A 83 6.09 3.38 13.25
C VAL A 83 5.17 4.37 12.52
N ASN A 84 5.63 5.62 12.31
CA ASN A 84 4.87 6.70 11.68
C ASN A 84 4.90 6.70 10.14
N ARG A 85 5.28 5.59 9.49
CA ARG A 85 5.24 5.49 8.03
C ARG A 85 3.78 5.30 7.58
N PHE A 86 3.08 6.40 7.36
CA PHE A 86 1.70 6.37 6.85
C PHE A 86 1.65 5.86 5.41
N MET A 87 0.63 5.04 5.13
CA MET A 87 0.28 4.70 3.75
C MET A 87 -0.26 5.94 3.05
N ALA A 88 0.07 6.09 1.76
CA ALA A 88 -0.51 7.14 0.96
C ALA A 88 -2.04 6.96 0.91
N THR A 89 -2.78 7.97 1.34
CA THR A 89 -4.23 8.04 1.22
C THR A 89 -4.62 8.57 -0.15
N LEU A 90 -5.83 8.22 -0.64
CA LEU A 90 -6.34 8.71 -1.92
C LEU A 90 -6.44 10.24 -1.96
N THR A 91 -6.85 10.81 -0.83
CA THR A 91 -6.87 12.26 -0.59
C THR A 91 -5.98 12.59 0.59
N PRO A 92 -5.18 13.68 0.51
CA PRO A 92 -4.40 14.11 1.66
C PRO A 92 -5.32 14.48 2.83
N PRO A 93 -4.90 14.27 4.09
CA PRO A 93 -5.71 14.60 5.24
C PRO A 93 -5.95 16.12 5.32
N ILE A 94 -7.14 16.50 5.79
CA ILE A 94 -7.47 17.90 6.06
C ILE A 94 -6.70 18.35 7.31
N GLU A 95 -5.97 19.44 7.20
CA GLU A 95 -5.16 20.00 8.28
C GLU A 95 -6.03 20.33 9.52
N GLY A 96 -5.55 19.92 10.70
CA GLY A 96 -6.24 20.15 11.98
C GLY A 96 -7.56 19.40 12.18
N TYR A 97 -8.02 18.56 11.24
CA TYR A 97 -9.29 17.84 11.40
C TYR A 97 -9.28 16.86 12.57
N ILE A 98 -8.20 16.07 12.70
CA ILE A 98 -8.02 15.12 13.81
C ILE A 98 -7.91 15.86 15.15
N GLU A 99 -7.24 17.02 15.17
CA GLU A 99 -7.11 17.85 16.37
C GLU A 99 -8.47 18.35 16.84
N LYS A 100 -9.30 18.86 15.92
CA LYS A 100 -10.68 19.30 16.21
C LYS A 100 -11.54 18.17 16.75
N ILE A 101 -11.44 16.96 16.19
CA ILE A 101 -12.15 15.78 16.69
C ILE A 101 -11.69 15.41 18.10
N ASN A 102 -10.38 15.36 18.32
CA ASN A 102 -9.80 15.02 19.63
C ASN A 102 -10.20 16.04 20.70
N GLU A 103 -10.22 17.32 20.35
CA GLU A 103 -10.67 18.38 21.24
C GLU A 103 -12.17 18.25 21.57
N ALA A 104 -13.01 17.98 20.56
CA ALA A 104 -14.43 17.74 20.76
C ALA A 104 -14.71 16.49 21.63
N ALA A 105 -13.99 15.40 21.39
CA ALA A 105 -14.10 14.16 22.17
C ALA A 105 -13.65 14.34 23.63
N ARG A 106 -12.59 15.12 23.88
CA ARG A 106 -12.17 15.48 25.25
C ARG A 106 -13.25 16.30 25.95
N LYS A 107 -13.84 17.28 25.26
CA LYS A 107 -14.93 18.11 25.80
C LYS A 107 -16.17 17.28 26.13
N SER A 108 -16.55 16.30 25.30
CA SER A 108 -17.71 15.43 25.57
C SER A 108 -17.45 14.47 26.73
N ALA A 109 -16.29 13.83 26.80
CA ALA A 109 -15.93 12.91 27.88
C ALA A 109 -15.84 13.61 29.26
N ALA A 110 -15.37 14.86 29.30
CA ALA A 110 -15.38 15.66 30.52
C ALA A 110 -16.80 16.01 30.99
N LYS A 111 -17.74 16.17 30.06
CA LYS A 111 -19.15 16.50 30.34
C LYS A 111 -19.94 15.30 30.87
N GLU A 112 -19.57 14.08 30.48
CA GLU A 112 -20.19 12.84 30.96
C GLU A 112 -19.74 12.43 32.36
N LYS A 113 -18.48 12.73 32.75
CA LYS A 113 -17.97 12.49 34.12
C LYS A 113 -18.53 13.43 35.20
N LEU A 114 -19.20 14.52 34.79
CA LEU A 114 -19.78 15.51 35.70
C LEU A 114 -21.27 15.26 35.99
N ARG A 115 -21.85 14.20 35.43
CA ARG A 115 -23.25 13.79 35.56
C ARG A 115 -23.36 12.52 36.38
#